data_AF-A0A836F610-F1
#
_entry.id   AF-A0A836F610-F1
#
_cell.length_a   1.000
_cell.length_b   1.000
_cell.length_c   1.000
_cell.angle_alpha   90.00
_cell.angle_beta   90.00
_cell.angle_gamma   90.00
#
_symmetry.space_group_name_H-M   'P 1'
#
loop_
_entity.id
_entity.type
_entity.pdbx_description
1 polymer ?
#
loop_
_entity_poly.entity_id
_entity_poly.type
_entity_poly.pdbx_seq_one_letter_code
_entity_poly.pdbx_strand_id
1 'polypeptide(L)'
;RFKSQRSPSADSIANNNILNAKNKSVVVDKNTINDRKNAIPTRIKPLYHNCYLQAPDGDILCTCDRKKAEWYITKNLGKLVETDPYTVRLNFEPSGRALGEVGQYYTQVKLNQCVVLVMKAHQSHDVLLLCPSCHEISNNHDLQLRRKLADICDAPLIGPMTHVRDNFLHNRRKLHSAVKALREKFTLPPRQREEYENYILEHTGQQKITPDLLNGLNEQLKNALIQKPIPNKYQPHGLKVVQHFQKQESGLVELERMWREHFLFTMKPKYLPSLWSVRHNQERLIIRQAQNRIDADDAKAAGLTQ
;
A
#
# COMPACT_ATOMS: atom_id res chain seq x y z
N ARG A 1 16.07 -27.36 -3.28
CA ARG A 1 17.03 -27.87 -2.27
C ARG A 1 17.06 -26.82 -1.14
N PHE A 2 16.67 -27.09 0.11
CA PHE A 2 17.31 -27.95 1.14
C PHE A 2 18.74 -27.45 1.45
N LYS A 3 19.16 -27.20 2.72
CA LYS A 3 18.61 -27.53 4.06
C LYS A 3 18.72 -26.33 5.06
N SER A 4 18.30 -26.55 6.32
CA SER A 4 18.31 -25.61 7.46
C SER A 4 19.38 -25.96 8.53
N GLN A 5 19.31 -25.32 9.71
CA GLN A 5 20.18 -25.44 10.92
C GLN A 5 21.42 -24.52 10.91
N ARG A 6 21.93 -24.01 12.06
CA ARG A 6 21.46 -23.98 13.48
C ARG A 6 22.14 -22.81 14.22
N SER A 7 21.56 -22.33 15.32
CA SER A 7 22.24 -21.46 16.31
C SER A 7 22.87 -22.30 17.43
N PRO A 8 23.83 -21.73 18.19
CA PRO A 8 23.70 -21.80 19.64
C PRO A 8 24.01 -20.48 20.39
N SER A 9 23.59 -20.45 21.66
CA SER A 9 23.92 -19.51 22.74
C SER A 9 25.18 -19.99 23.51
N ALA A 10 25.76 -19.34 24.54
CA ALA A 10 25.44 -18.13 25.32
C ALA A 10 26.74 -17.52 25.94
N ASP A 11 26.59 -16.83 27.08
CA ASP A 11 27.62 -16.40 28.07
C ASP A 11 28.57 -15.25 27.64
N SER A 12 28.71 -14.09 28.29
CA SER A 12 28.45 -13.52 29.64
C SER A 12 29.71 -13.32 30.51
N ILE A 13 29.93 -12.06 30.93
CA ILE A 13 30.71 -11.57 32.10
C ILE A 13 30.49 -10.04 32.17
N ALA A 14 30.69 -9.41 33.35
CA ALA A 14 30.08 -8.13 33.69
C ALA A 14 31.04 -7.03 34.21
N ASN A 15 30.51 -5.80 34.25
CA ASN A 15 30.89 -4.66 35.09
C ASN A 15 32.29 -4.03 34.96
N ASN A 16 32.32 -2.73 34.66
CA ASN A 16 32.46 -1.75 35.76
C ASN A 16 31.94 -0.34 35.38
N ASN A 17 31.63 0.46 36.41
CA ASN A 17 31.07 1.82 36.31
C ASN A 17 32.17 2.89 36.16
N ILE A 18 31.83 4.11 35.70
CA ILE A 18 32.00 5.35 36.50
C ILE A 18 31.45 6.65 35.82
N LEU A 19 30.75 7.46 36.63
CA LEU A 19 30.41 8.91 36.52
C LEU A 19 29.63 9.52 35.32
N ASN A 20 28.34 9.74 35.58
CA ASN A 20 27.65 11.05 35.65
C ASN A 20 27.88 12.15 34.59
N ALA A 21 26.80 12.46 33.86
CA ALA A 21 26.33 13.84 33.68
C ALA A 21 24.79 13.87 33.79
N LYS A 22 24.22 14.90 34.45
CA LYS A 22 22.78 14.96 34.77
C LYS A 22 22.00 15.71 33.68
N ASN A 23 20.83 15.23 33.32
CA ASN A 23 19.72 16.08 32.84
C ASN A 23 18.38 15.52 33.33
N LYS A 24 17.52 16.39 33.87
CA LYS A 24 16.26 16.01 34.51
C LYS A 24 15.19 15.68 33.46
N SER A 25 14.71 14.44 33.41
CA SER A 25 13.41 14.15 32.81
C SER A 25 12.31 14.62 33.76
N VAL A 26 11.47 15.56 33.30
CA VAL A 26 10.26 15.95 34.04
C VAL A 26 9.29 14.77 34.03
N VAL A 27 8.82 14.36 35.22
CA VAL A 27 7.72 13.42 35.35
C VAL A 27 6.44 14.14 34.92
N VAL A 28 5.72 13.55 33.97
CA VAL A 28 4.36 13.98 33.58
C VAL A 28 3.44 12.81 33.87
N ASP A 29 2.42 13.04 34.69
CA ASP A 29 1.64 11.97 35.30
C ASP A 29 0.78 11.18 34.32
N LYS A 30 0.75 9.86 34.54
CA LYS A 30 -0.13 8.94 33.81
C LYS A 30 -1.53 8.96 34.41
N ASN A 31 -2.34 9.98 34.10
CA ASN A 31 -3.80 9.86 34.17
C ASN A 31 -4.53 11.01 33.44
N THR A 32 -4.88 10.80 32.17
CA THR A 32 -6.02 11.51 31.56
C THR A 32 -6.56 10.79 30.32
N ILE A 33 -7.86 10.49 30.36
CA ILE A 33 -8.81 10.35 29.24
C ILE A 33 -8.64 9.17 28.25
N ASN A 34 -9.71 8.35 28.21
CA ASN A 34 -10.05 7.48 27.08
C ASN A 34 -10.44 8.34 25.86
N ASP A 35 -9.58 8.45 24.84
CA ASP A 35 -10.04 8.82 23.49
C ASP A 35 -9.18 8.19 22.37
N ARG A 36 -8.95 6.87 22.48
CA ARG A 36 -8.40 6.07 21.36
C ARG A 36 -9.45 5.80 20.30
N LYS A 37 -9.93 6.88 19.65
CA LYS A 37 -10.44 6.82 18.27
C LYS A 37 -9.42 6.07 17.41
N ASN A 38 -9.89 5.30 16.42
CA ASN A 38 -9.05 4.43 15.59
C ASN A 38 -8.09 5.23 14.69
N ALA A 39 -7.00 5.72 15.27
CA ALA A 39 -6.00 6.53 14.59
C ALA A 39 -5.35 5.72 13.45
N ILE A 40 -5.63 6.14 12.21
CA ILE A 40 -5.08 5.51 11.01
C ILE A 40 -3.54 5.62 11.07
N PRO A 41 -2.78 4.50 11.01
CA PRO A 41 -1.33 4.55 11.15
C PRO A 41 -0.67 5.48 10.12
N THR A 42 -0.03 6.53 10.64
CA THR A 42 0.75 7.53 9.90
C THR A 42 2.21 7.06 9.74
N ARG A 43 2.94 7.67 8.80
CA ARG A 43 4.33 7.27 8.50
C ARG A 43 5.30 8.06 9.38
N ILE A 44 6.09 7.36 10.20
CA ILE A 44 7.04 7.95 11.15
C ILE A 44 8.37 8.38 10.47
N LYS A 45 8.69 7.81 9.31
CA LYS A 45 9.88 8.14 8.51
C LYS A 45 9.47 8.86 7.20
N PRO A 46 10.31 9.71 6.60
CA PRO A 46 10.01 10.32 5.29
C PRO A 46 9.64 9.25 4.24
N LEU A 47 8.82 9.62 3.26
CA LEU A 47 8.64 8.83 2.04
C LEU A 47 9.91 8.91 1.21
N TYR A 48 10.17 10.08 0.65
CA TYR A 48 11.29 10.35 -0.23
C TYR A 48 12.53 10.65 0.59
N HIS A 49 13.55 9.81 0.41
CA HIS A 49 14.89 10.07 0.93
C HIS A 49 15.74 10.92 -0.03
N ASN A 50 15.28 11.10 -1.27
CA ASN A 50 15.90 11.90 -2.33
C ASN A 50 17.38 11.57 -2.59
N CYS A 51 17.77 10.31 -2.40
CA CYS A 51 19.14 9.85 -2.67
C CYS A 51 19.38 9.75 -4.18
N TYR A 52 20.44 10.34 -4.71
CA TYR A 52 20.71 10.31 -6.15
C TYR A 52 21.35 8.99 -6.59
N LEU A 53 20.94 8.54 -7.78
CA LEU A 53 21.60 7.46 -8.51
C LEU A 53 22.23 8.03 -9.79
N GLN A 54 23.53 7.84 -9.98
CA GLN A 54 24.30 8.33 -11.13
C GLN A 54 24.73 7.19 -12.08
N ALA A 55 24.85 7.49 -13.37
CA ALA A 55 25.57 6.67 -14.36
C ALA A 55 27.10 6.77 -14.19
N PRO A 56 27.92 5.90 -14.82
CA PRO A 56 29.37 5.85 -14.57
C PRO A 56 30.15 7.15 -14.82
N ASP A 57 29.69 7.96 -15.77
CA ASP A 57 30.20 9.31 -16.08
C ASP A 57 29.83 10.35 -15.00
N GLY A 58 28.63 10.26 -14.45
CA GLY A 58 28.07 11.16 -13.43
C GLY A 58 26.63 11.59 -13.69
N ASP A 59 26.04 11.27 -14.84
CA ASP A 59 24.67 11.66 -15.20
C ASP A 59 23.65 11.20 -14.15
N ILE A 60 22.78 12.11 -13.68
CA ILE A 60 21.75 11.78 -12.69
C ILE A 60 20.62 10.99 -13.38
N LEU A 61 20.40 9.76 -12.92
CA LEU A 61 19.37 8.85 -13.44
C LEU A 61 18.03 9.00 -12.72
N CYS A 62 18.07 9.09 -11.38
CA CYS A 62 16.89 9.38 -10.56
C CYS A 62 17.24 9.75 -9.11
N THR A 63 16.31 10.40 -8.43
CA THR A 63 16.19 10.31 -6.97
C THR A 63 15.54 9.00 -6.57
N CYS A 64 15.99 8.38 -5.47
CA CYS A 64 15.45 7.13 -4.96
C CYS A 64 15.46 7.05 -3.43
N ASP A 65 14.96 5.93 -2.90
CA ASP A 65 15.01 5.63 -1.47
C ASP A 65 16.40 5.17 -1.03
N ARG A 66 16.79 5.56 0.18
CA ARG A 66 18.07 5.21 0.81
C ARG A 66 18.39 3.71 0.72
N LYS A 67 17.41 2.85 1.02
CA LYS A 67 17.52 1.39 0.90
C LYS A 67 17.82 0.89 -0.51
N LYS A 68 17.37 1.58 -1.56
CA LYS A 68 17.64 1.21 -2.97
C LYS A 68 19.07 1.62 -3.34
N ALA A 69 19.50 2.81 -2.94
CA ALA A 69 20.88 3.27 -3.10
C ALA A 69 21.87 2.33 -2.38
N GLU A 70 21.59 1.99 -1.12
CA GLU A 70 22.38 1.04 -0.32
C GLU A 70 22.42 -0.37 -0.95
N TRP A 71 21.31 -0.84 -1.55
CA TRP A 71 21.28 -2.13 -2.24
C TRP A 71 22.28 -2.23 -3.41
N TYR A 72 22.47 -1.16 -4.19
CA TYR A 72 23.49 -1.15 -5.25
C TYR A 72 24.91 -1.30 -4.69
N ILE A 73 25.22 -0.66 -3.55
CA ILE A 73 26.51 -0.82 -2.86
C ILE A 73 26.64 -2.25 -2.31
N THR A 74 25.64 -2.77 -1.60
CA THR A 74 25.65 -4.14 -1.05
C THR A 74 25.75 -5.23 -2.13
N LYS A 75 25.37 -4.92 -3.37
CA LYS A 75 25.53 -5.82 -4.54
C LYS A 75 26.79 -5.57 -5.36
N ASN A 76 27.68 -4.66 -4.94
CA ASN A 76 28.86 -4.23 -5.70
C ASN A 76 28.54 -3.69 -7.11
N LEU A 77 27.29 -3.23 -7.32
CA LEU A 77 26.76 -2.70 -8.57
C LEU A 77 26.92 -1.17 -8.67
N GLY A 78 27.32 -0.51 -7.58
CA GLY A 78 27.66 0.90 -7.54
C GLY A 78 28.50 1.26 -6.32
N LYS A 79 29.10 2.45 -6.35
CA LYS A 79 29.94 3.02 -5.30
C LYS A 79 29.29 4.27 -4.70
N LEU A 80 29.56 4.51 -3.41
CA LEU A 80 29.24 5.79 -2.77
C LEU A 80 30.08 6.91 -3.39
N VAL A 81 29.46 8.04 -3.69
CA VAL A 81 30.15 9.26 -4.17
C VAL A 81 30.06 10.37 -3.13
N GLU A 82 28.88 10.56 -2.53
CA GLU A 82 28.60 11.67 -1.62
C GLU A 82 27.66 11.20 -0.50
N THR A 83 27.85 11.72 0.71
CA THR A 83 27.08 11.31 1.90
C THR A 83 25.80 12.12 2.10
N ASP A 84 25.80 13.40 1.75
CA ASP A 84 24.66 14.31 1.80
C ASP A 84 24.79 15.39 0.69
N PRO A 85 23.90 15.43 -0.33
CA PRO A 85 22.84 14.47 -0.59
C PRO A 85 23.42 13.07 -0.89
N TYR A 86 22.81 12.02 -0.33
CA TYR A 86 23.36 10.67 -0.46
C TYR A 86 23.34 10.17 -1.91
N THR A 87 24.51 10.05 -2.53
CA THR A 87 24.66 9.81 -3.96
C THR A 87 25.46 8.55 -4.23
N VAL A 88 24.87 7.63 -5.01
CA VAL A 88 25.49 6.37 -5.42
C VAL A 88 25.64 6.34 -6.93
N ARG A 89 26.84 6.01 -7.41
CA ARG A 89 27.14 5.89 -8.84
C ARG A 89 27.23 4.43 -9.26
N LEU A 90 26.53 4.06 -10.34
CA LEU A 90 26.58 2.71 -10.88
C LEU A 90 27.96 2.39 -11.47
N ASN A 91 28.34 1.12 -11.38
CA ASN A 91 29.58 0.58 -11.95
C ASN A 91 29.41 0.12 -13.42
N PHE A 92 28.24 0.33 -14.02
CA PHE A 92 27.84 -0.14 -15.35
C PHE A 92 26.88 0.85 -16.02
N GLU A 93 26.80 0.83 -17.35
CA GLU A 93 25.88 1.67 -18.12
C GLU A 93 24.43 1.18 -17.96
N PRO A 94 23.49 2.03 -17.50
CA PRO A 94 22.09 1.64 -17.33
C PRO A 94 21.37 1.47 -18.68
N SER A 95 20.39 0.56 -18.73
CA SER A 95 19.54 0.30 -19.91
C SER A 95 18.53 1.42 -20.24
N GLY A 96 18.85 2.68 -19.93
CA GLY A 96 18.04 3.87 -20.17
C GLY A 96 18.39 5.02 -19.22
N ARG A 97 18.61 6.21 -19.78
CA ARG A 97 18.90 7.48 -19.05
C ARG A 97 17.64 8.35 -18.89
N ALA A 98 17.78 9.45 -18.14
CA ALA A 98 16.70 10.41 -17.83
C ALA A 98 16.40 11.36 -19.01
N LEU A 99 15.83 10.82 -20.10
CA LEU A 99 15.51 11.58 -21.32
C LEU A 99 14.19 12.36 -21.21
N GLY A 100 14.18 13.61 -21.68
CA GLY A 100 13.00 14.48 -21.74
C GLY A 100 12.40 14.84 -20.37
N GLU A 101 11.24 15.51 -20.35
CA GLU A 101 10.53 15.88 -19.12
C GLU A 101 10.14 14.66 -18.28
N VAL A 102 9.72 13.58 -18.96
CA VAL A 102 9.50 12.24 -18.40
C VAL A 102 10.70 11.77 -17.57
N GLY A 103 11.92 11.99 -18.07
CA GLY A 103 13.17 11.66 -17.38
C GLY A 103 13.51 12.64 -16.27
N GLN A 104 13.43 13.94 -16.54
CA GLN A 104 13.71 15.02 -15.56
C GLN A 104 12.83 14.91 -14.32
N TYR A 105 11.56 14.50 -14.46
CA TYR A 105 10.71 14.20 -13.32
C TYR A 105 11.38 13.23 -12.35
N TYR A 106 12.03 12.16 -12.85
CA TYR A 106 12.65 11.16 -12.00
C TYR A 106 13.91 11.69 -11.30
N THR A 107 14.60 12.72 -11.83
CA THR A 107 15.78 13.34 -11.23
C THR A 107 15.48 14.48 -10.24
N GLN A 108 14.30 15.11 -10.30
CA GLN A 108 13.90 16.16 -9.35
C GLN A 108 13.80 15.70 -7.89
N VAL A 109 14.02 16.58 -6.91
CA VAL A 109 13.73 16.33 -5.49
C VAL A 109 12.22 16.29 -5.24
N LYS A 110 11.71 15.30 -4.50
CA LYS A 110 10.29 15.21 -4.10
C LYS A 110 10.12 15.56 -2.63
N LEU A 111 9.19 16.47 -2.33
CA LEU A 111 8.88 16.88 -0.96
C LEU A 111 8.05 15.82 -0.23
N ASN A 112 8.29 15.67 1.07
CA ASN A 112 7.51 14.79 1.96
C ASN A 112 6.21 15.46 2.41
N GLN A 113 5.44 15.93 1.44
CA GLN A 113 4.13 16.57 1.59
C GLN A 113 3.13 15.77 0.76
N CYS A 114 1.91 15.61 1.26
CA CYS A 114 0.81 15.14 0.42
C CYS A 114 0.39 16.27 -0.51
N VAL A 115 0.00 15.89 -1.73
CA VAL A 115 -0.32 16.85 -2.79
C VAL A 115 -1.53 17.74 -2.41
N VAL A 116 -2.25 17.38 -1.34
CA VAL A 116 -3.31 18.16 -0.69
C VAL A 116 -2.99 18.55 0.80
N LEU A 117 -2.02 17.91 1.49
CA LEU A 117 -1.68 17.98 2.96
C LEU A 117 -0.46 17.08 3.39
N VAL A 118 -0.57 16.03 4.25
CA VAL A 118 0.49 15.03 4.67
C VAL A 118 -0.13 13.65 5.04
N MET A 119 0.17 12.40 4.57
CA MET A 119 1.06 11.74 3.57
C MET A 119 0.70 10.21 3.43
N LYS A 120 0.63 9.57 2.23
CA LYS A 120 0.68 8.08 2.07
C LYS A 120 0.97 7.48 0.67
N ALA A 121 1.70 6.35 0.63
CA ALA A 121 1.93 5.41 -0.51
C ALA A 121 2.90 5.86 -1.66
N HIS A 122 3.26 4.93 -2.58
CA HIS A 122 4.67 4.75 -3.02
C HIS A 122 4.93 4.46 -4.53
N GLN A 123 4.78 5.44 -5.41
CA GLN A 123 5.50 5.63 -6.69
C GLN A 123 5.08 7.00 -7.23
N SER A 124 5.96 7.99 -7.31
CA SER A 124 5.51 9.39 -7.19
C SER A 124 4.62 9.96 -8.33
N HIS A 125 4.52 9.31 -9.49
CA HIS A 125 3.47 9.60 -10.49
C HIS A 125 2.17 8.85 -10.21
N ASP A 126 2.27 7.53 -10.07
CA ASP A 126 1.15 6.60 -10.11
C ASP A 126 0.52 6.35 -8.72
N VAL A 127 1.18 6.80 -7.65
CA VAL A 127 0.70 6.74 -6.26
C VAL A 127 1.10 8.02 -5.53
N LEU A 128 0.13 8.91 -5.37
CA LEU A 128 0.31 10.23 -4.75
C LEU A 128 0.13 10.17 -3.24
N LEU A 129 1.00 10.92 -2.54
CA LEU A 129 0.87 11.13 -1.11
C LEU A 129 -0.50 11.78 -0.79
N LEU A 130 -1.33 11.11 0.02
CA LEU A 130 -2.59 11.64 0.58
C LEU A 130 -2.64 11.57 2.13
N CYS A 131 -3.18 12.60 2.80
CA CYS A 131 -3.44 12.56 4.24
C CYS A 131 -4.65 11.67 4.57
N PRO A 132 -4.83 11.20 5.83
CA PRO A 132 -5.96 10.31 6.16
C PRO A 132 -7.34 10.85 5.74
N SER A 133 -7.61 12.14 5.96
CA SER A 133 -8.87 12.78 5.55
C SER A 133 -8.94 13.04 4.04
N CYS A 134 -7.89 13.51 3.38
CA CYS A 134 -7.87 13.67 1.92
C CYS A 134 -7.94 12.32 1.17
N HIS A 135 -7.44 11.24 1.76
CA HIS A 135 -7.57 9.87 1.25
C HIS A 135 -9.01 9.35 1.42
N GLU A 136 -9.70 9.69 2.51
CA GLU A 136 -11.12 9.40 2.69
C GLU A 136 -12.00 10.20 1.71
N ILE A 137 -11.69 11.49 1.52
CA ILE A 137 -12.33 12.35 0.52
C ILE A 137 -12.08 11.81 -0.90
N SER A 138 -10.84 11.44 -1.24
CA SER A 138 -10.52 10.82 -2.54
C SER A 138 -11.30 9.52 -2.73
N ASN A 139 -11.31 8.60 -1.75
CA ASN A 139 -12.09 7.35 -1.84
C ASN A 139 -13.60 7.60 -2.11
N ASN A 140 -14.16 8.69 -1.58
CA ASN A 140 -15.56 9.06 -1.80
C ASN A 140 -15.80 9.65 -3.21
N HIS A 141 -14.81 10.37 -3.77
CA HIS A 141 -14.84 10.80 -5.18
C HIS A 141 -14.58 9.63 -6.14
N ASP A 142 -13.57 8.79 -5.88
CA ASP A 142 -13.25 7.57 -6.61
C ASP A 142 -14.49 6.67 -6.80
N LEU A 143 -15.41 6.63 -5.84
CA LEU A 143 -16.66 5.87 -5.94
C LEU A 143 -17.59 6.41 -7.04
N GLN A 144 -17.56 7.72 -7.33
CA GLN A 144 -18.28 8.35 -8.43
C GLN A 144 -17.71 7.88 -9.78
N LEU A 145 -16.38 7.85 -9.92
CA LEU A 145 -15.73 7.32 -11.13
C LEU A 145 -15.93 5.80 -11.28
N ARG A 146 -15.87 5.03 -10.18
CA ARG A 146 -16.18 3.58 -10.20
C ARG A 146 -17.60 3.29 -10.66
N ARG A 147 -18.59 4.12 -10.30
CA ARG A 147 -19.97 4.03 -10.81
C ARG A 147 -20.01 4.32 -12.31
N LYS A 148 -19.45 5.45 -12.76
CA LYS A 148 -19.34 5.78 -14.19
C LYS A 148 -18.66 4.67 -15.00
N LEU A 149 -17.61 4.04 -14.46
CA LEU A 149 -16.92 2.90 -15.08
C LEU A 149 -17.77 1.61 -15.06
N ALA A 150 -18.60 1.41 -14.03
CA ALA A 150 -19.56 0.31 -14.01
C ALA A 150 -20.61 0.46 -15.12
N ASP A 151 -21.12 1.67 -15.34
CA ASP A 151 -22.10 1.97 -16.39
C ASP A 151 -21.47 1.81 -17.79
N ILE A 152 -20.28 2.41 -18.02
CA ILE A 152 -19.56 2.34 -19.31
C ILE A 152 -19.14 0.90 -19.66
N CYS A 153 -18.67 0.13 -18.68
CA CYS A 153 -18.09 -1.20 -18.92
C CYS A 153 -19.07 -2.37 -18.72
N ASP A 154 -20.36 -2.10 -18.46
CA ASP A 154 -21.35 -3.10 -18.01
C ASP A 154 -20.83 -3.92 -16.80
N ALA A 155 -20.13 -3.24 -15.87
CA ALA A 155 -19.34 -3.86 -14.81
C ALA A 155 -19.93 -3.53 -13.42
N PRO A 156 -21.07 -4.11 -13.02
CA PRO A 156 -21.77 -3.73 -11.80
C PRO A 156 -20.92 -3.89 -10.53
N LEU A 157 -21.04 -2.91 -9.62
CA LEU A 157 -20.36 -2.91 -8.33
C LEU A 157 -21.11 -3.79 -7.32
N ILE A 158 -20.62 -5.01 -7.10
CA ILE A 158 -21.30 -6.01 -6.27
C ILE A 158 -20.86 -5.88 -4.80
N GLY A 159 -21.77 -5.36 -3.97
CA GLY A 159 -21.63 -5.21 -2.51
C GLY A 159 -21.68 -3.75 -2.03
N PRO A 160 -21.95 -3.52 -0.72
CA PRO A 160 -21.95 -2.16 -0.17
C PRO A 160 -20.54 -1.54 -0.26
N MET A 161 -20.49 -0.34 -0.83
CA MET A 161 -19.27 0.27 -1.38
C MET A 161 -18.60 1.34 -0.50
N THR A 162 -19.16 1.65 0.67
CA THR A 162 -18.56 2.60 1.63
C THR A 162 -17.70 1.86 2.66
N HIS A 163 -16.92 2.60 3.45
CA HIS A 163 -16.25 2.03 4.63
C HIS A 163 -17.23 1.62 5.76
N VAL A 164 -18.55 1.83 5.57
CA VAL A 164 -19.60 1.06 6.27
C VAL A 164 -19.50 -0.39 5.80
N ARG A 165 -18.64 -1.14 6.48
CA ARG A 165 -18.58 -2.60 6.38
C ARG A 165 -20.01 -3.13 6.44
N ASP A 166 -20.38 -4.01 5.52
CA ASP A 166 -21.61 -4.79 5.63
C ASP A 166 -21.69 -5.36 7.04
N ASN A 167 -22.61 -4.85 7.87
CA ASN A 167 -22.64 -5.19 9.30
C ASN A 167 -22.90 -6.69 9.51
N PHE A 168 -23.62 -7.34 8.59
CA PHE A 168 -23.85 -8.78 8.61
C PHE A 168 -22.55 -9.54 8.34
N LEU A 169 -21.81 -9.20 7.27
CA LEU A 169 -20.51 -9.82 6.99
C LEU A 169 -19.43 -9.45 8.01
N HIS A 170 -19.49 -8.26 8.61
CA HIS A 170 -18.55 -7.83 9.63
C HIS A 170 -18.77 -8.60 10.93
N ASN A 171 -20.01 -8.68 11.41
CA ASN A 171 -20.36 -9.46 12.59
C ASN A 171 -20.03 -10.94 12.39
N ARG A 172 -20.38 -11.53 11.23
CA ARG A 172 -20.02 -12.92 10.92
C ARG A 172 -18.51 -13.17 10.91
N ARG A 173 -17.70 -12.22 10.40
CA ARG A 173 -16.23 -12.30 10.44
C ARG A 173 -15.67 -12.12 11.86
N LYS A 174 -16.23 -11.20 12.66
CA LYS A 174 -15.84 -10.98 14.06
C LYS A 174 -16.16 -12.23 14.89
N LEU A 175 -17.35 -12.82 14.70
CA LEU A 175 -17.79 -14.05 15.36
C LEU A 175 -16.89 -15.23 15.00
N HIS A 176 -16.62 -15.46 13.71
CA HIS A 176 -15.68 -16.50 13.27
C HIS A 176 -14.28 -16.29 13.86
N SER A 177 -13.80 -15.05 13.97
CA SER A 177 -12.51 -14.75 14.61
C SER A 177 -12.52 -15.04 16.12
N ALA A 178 -13.58 -14.66 16.84
CA ALA A 178 -13.74 -14.92 18.26
C ALA A 178 -13.86 -16.42 18.55
N VAL A 179 -14.75 -17.13 17.84
CA VAL A 179 -14.95 -18.58 17.97
C VAL A 179 -13.66 -19.34 17.65
N LYS A 180 -12.91 -18.93 16.62
CA LYS A 180 -11.59 -19.53 16.34
C LYS A 180 -10.60 -19.26 17.48
N ALA A 181 -10.48 -18.01 17.94
CA ALA A 181 -9.52 -17.61 18.96
C ALA A 181 -9.73 -18.31 20.32
N LEU A 182 -10.99 -18.59 20.71
CA LEU A 182 -11.30 -19.32 21.94
C LEU A 182 -11.13 -20.85 21.82
N ARG A 183 -11.08 -21.40 20.60
CA ARG A 183 -10.84 -22.84 20.36
C ARG A 183 -9.37 -23.21 20.26
N GLU A 184 -8.53 -22.29 19.76
CA GLU A 184 -7.09 -22.52 19.65
C GLU A 184 -6.41 -22.35 21.02
N LYS A 185 -5.42 -23.21 21.34
CA LYS A 185 -4.74 -23.24 22.65
C LYS A 185 -3.76 -22.07 22.89
N PHE A 186 -3.95 -20.94 22.24
CA PHE A 186 -3.08 -19.76 22.37
C PHE A 186 -3.43 -18.92 23.60
N THR A 187 -2.41 -18.31 24.20
CA THR A 187 -2.54 -17.41 25.36
C THR A 187 -3.06 -16.04 24.94
N LEU A 188 -4.37 -15.94 24.76
CA LEU A 188 -5.06 -14.65 24.60
C LEU A 188 -4.87 -13.76 25.86
N PRO A 189 -4.64 -12.45 25.70
CA PRO A 189 -4.72 -11.50 26.81
C PRO A 189 -6.08 -11.58 27.51
N PRO A 190 -6.17 -11.54 28.85
CA PRO A 190 -7.44 -11.76 29.58
C PRO A 190 -8.60 -10.90 29.08
N ARG A 191 -8.35 -9.61 28.87
CA ARG A 191 -9.33 -8.66 28.32
C ARG A 191 -9.81 -9.02 26.90
N GLN A 192 -8.94 -9.54 26.03
CA GLN A 192 -9.34 -9.96 24.68
C GLN A 192 -10.15 -11.25 24.69
N ARG A 193 -9.89 -12.14 25.66
CA ARG A 193 -10.73 -13.31 25.92
C ARG A 193 -12.13 -12.88 26.36
N GLU A 194 -12.23 -12.02 27.37
CA GLU A 194 -13.50 -11.46 27.86
C GLU A 194 -14.28 -10.72 26.75
N GLU A 195 -13.62 -9.88 25.95
CA GLU A 195 -14.22 -9.19 24.79
C GLU A 195 -14.74 -10.16 23.70
N TYR A 196 -14.19 -11.37 23.59
CA TYR A 196 -14.66 -12.41 22.67
C TYR A 196 -15.75 -13.32 23.28
N GLU A 197 -15.63 -13.68 24.55
CA GLU A 197 -16.62 -14.49 25.27
C GLU A 197 -17.95 -13.74 25.35
N ASN A 198 -17.95 -12.48 25.83
CA ASN A 198 -19.15 -11.64 25.87
C ASN A 198 -19.79 -11.47 24.50
N TYR A 199 -19.00 -11.26 23.44
CA TYR A 199 -19.54 -11.11 22.08
C TYR A 199 -20.17 -12.39 21.50
N ILE A 200 -19.71 -13.57 21.91
CA ILE A 200 -20.34 -14.84 21.49
C ILE A 200 -21.61 -15.11 22.31
N LEU A 201 -21.62 -14.81 23.61
CA LEU A 201 -22.82 -14.92 24.45
C LEU A 201 -23.94 -13.99 23.94
N GLU A 202 -23.62 -12.71 23.70
CA GLU A 202 -24.51 -11.72 23.08
C GLU A 202 -25.08 -12.20 21.72
N HIS A 203 -24.25 -12.80 20.87
CA HIS A 203 -24.66 -13.25 19.54
C HIS A 203 -25.41 -14.60 19.53
N THR A 204 -25.48 -15.33 20.65
CA THR A 204 -26.08 -16.68 20.71
C THR A 204 -27.17 -16.84 21.77
N GLY A 205 -27.36 -15.86 22.65
CA GLY A 205 -28.30 -15.93 23.78
C GLY A 205 -27.91 -16.96 24.84
N GLN A 206 -26.70 -17.52 24.78
CA GLN A 206 -26.21 -18.51 25.74
C GLN A 206 -25.68 -17.84 27.00
N GLN A 207 -25.73 -18.55 28.13
CA GLN A 207 -25.24 -18.04 29.43
C GLN A 207 -23.77 -18.37 29.72
N LYS A 208 -23.19 -19.38 29.05
CA LYS A 208 -21.79 -19.82 29.26
C LYS A 208 -21.18 -20.30 27.95
N ILE A 209 -19.89 -20.02 27.76
CA ILE A 209 -19.10 -20.55 26.65
C ILE A 209 -18.70 -21.99 26.97
N THR A 210 -19.08 -22.93 26.12
CA THR A 210 -18.66 -24.34 26.20
C THR A 210 -17.85 -24.74 24.96
N PRO A 211 -16.98 -25.77 25.05
CA PRO A 211 -16.26 -26.29 23.88
C PRO A 211 -17.21 -26.70 22.75
N ASP A 212 -18.37 -27.28 23.09
CA ASP A 212 -19.36 -27.77 22.13
C ASP A 212 -20.11 -26.64 21.43
N LEU A 213 -20.43 -25.55 22.15
CA LEU A 213 -20.97 -24.32 21.54
C LEU A 213 -19.97 -23.76 20.52
N LEU A 214 -18.70 -23.65 20.89
CA LEU A 214 -17.66 -23.15 19.99
C LEU A 214 -17.44 -24.08 18.78
N ASN A 215 -17.49 -25.39 18.96
CA ASN A 215 -17.40 -26.38 17.88
C ASN A 215 -18.61 -26.29 16.93
N GLY A 216 -19.83 -26.23 17.46
CA GLY A 216 -21.06 -26.09 16.68
C GLY A 216 -21.09 -24.81 15.85
N LEU A 217 -20.76 -23.66 16.47
CA LEU A 217 -20.62 -22.38 15.78
C LEU A 217 -19.56 -22.43 14.67
N ASN A 218 -18.43 -23.10 14.90
CA ASN A 218 -17.36 -23.22 13.91
C ASN A 218 -17.82 -23.98 12.66
N GLU A 219 -18.52 -25.11 12.81
CA GLU A 219 -19.02 -25.88 11.67
C GLU A 219 -20.22 -25.19 10.99
N GLN A 220 -21.10 -24.53 11.73
CA GLN A 220 -22.15 -23.66 11.15
C GLN A 220 -21.54 -22.55 10.29
N LEU A 221 -20.51 -21.84 10.79
CA LEU A 221 -19.87 -20.72 10.09
C LEU A 221 -19.03 -21.15 8.88
N LYS A 222 -18.48 -22.38 8.89
CA LYS A 222 -17.90 -23.05 7.72
C LYS A 222 -18.97 -23.37 6.67
N ASN A 223 -20.03 -24.09 7.05
CA ASN A 223 -21.05 -24.58 6.12
C ASN A 223 -21.83 -23.42 5.47
N ALA A 224 -22.01 -22.31 6.20
CA ALA A 224 -22.57 -21.06 5.66
C ALA A 224 -21.70 -20.38 4.59
N LEU A 225 -20.45 -20.80 4.36
CA LEU A 225 -19.64 -20.36 3.21
C LEU A 225 -20.01 -21.11 1.91
N ILE A 226 -20.58 -22.31 2.03
CA ILE A 226 -20.89 -23.20 0.90
C ILE A 226 -22.30 -22.93 0.36
N GLN A 227 -23.24 -22.53 1.22
CA GLN A 227 -24.66 -22.39 0.89
C GLN A 227 -25.05 -21.13 0.09
N LYS A 228 -24.16 -20.15 -0.10
CA LYS A 228 -24.35 -19.14 -1.16
C LYS A 228 -23.63 -19.62 -2.41
N PRO A 229 -24.34 -19.99 -3.50
CA PRO A 229 -23.69 -20.19 -4.78
C PRO A 229 -23.05 -18.87 -5.18
N ILE A 230 -21.71 -18.82 -5.16
CA ILE A 230 -20.99 -17.86 -5.98
C ILE A 230 -21.40 -18.19 -7.41
N PRO A 231 -22.04 -17.28 -8.17
CA PRO A 231 -22.42 -17.58 -9.55
C PRO A 231 -21.18 -18.05 -10.29
N ASN A 232 -21.27 -19.18 -11.00
CA ASN A 232 -20.12 -19.87 -11.62
C ASN A 232 -19.54 -19.11 -12.85
N LYS A 233 -19.76 -17.79 -12.87
CA LYS A 233 -19.49 -16.79 -13.90
C LYS A 233 -19.25 -15.40 -13.27
N TYR A 234 -18.97 -15.31 -11.96
CA TYR A 234 -18.66 -14.05 -11.28
C TYR A 234 -17.35 -13.46 -11.81
N GLN A 235 -17.45 -12.40 -12.61
CA GLN A 235 -16.31 -11.61 -13.04
C GLN A 235 -16.16 -10.37 -12.13
N PRO A 236 -14.99 -10.13 -11.52
CA PRO A 236 -14.77 -8.91 -10.73
C PRO A 236 -14.89 -7.65 -11.58
N HIS A 237 -15.57 -6.61 -11.07
CA HIS A 237 -15.73 -5.30 -11.73
C HIS A 237 -14.43 -4.80 -12.40
N GLY A 238 -13.33 -4.74 -11.63
CA GLY A 238 -12.05 -4.23 -12.15
C GLY A 238 -11.47 -5.06 -13.31
N LEU A 239 -11.72 -6.36 -13.36
CA LEU A 239 -11.31 -7.21 -14.48
C LEU A 239 -12.16 -6.93 -15.73
N LYS A 240 -13.48 -6.73 -15.58
CA LYS A 240 -14.35 -6.38 -16.71
C LYS A 240 -14.06 -4.97 -17.24
N VAL A 241 -13.74 -4.02 -16.37
CA VAL A 241 -13.25 -2.67 -16.76
C VAL A 241 -11.94 -2.77 -17.54
N VAL A 242 -10.92 -3.47 -17.04
CA VAL A 242 -9.64 -3.66 -17.75
C VAL A 242 -9.85 -4.32 -19.12
N GLN A 243 -10.67 -5.38 -19.19
CA GLN A 243 -11.01 -6.05 -20.46
C GLN A 243 -11.89 -5.23 -21.42
N HIS A 244 -12.54 -4.17 -20.95
CA HIS A 244 -13.28 -3.24 -21.80
C HIS A 244 -12.30 -2.29 -22.50
N PHE A 245 -11.38 -1.67 -21.75
CA PHE A 245 -10.38 -0.75 -22.29
C PHE A 245 -9.33 -1.46 -23.16
N GLN A 246 -8.91 -2.69 -22.83
CA GLN A 246 -8.03 -3.52 -23.68
C GLN A 246 -8.63 -3.89 -25.06
N LYS A 247 -9.91 -3.60 -25.32
CA LYS A 247 -10.58 -3.81 -26.61
C LYS A 247 -10.82 -2.52 -27.39
N GLN A 248 -10.51 -1.37 -26.81
CA GLN A 248 -10.56 -0.08 -27.50
C GLN A 248 -9.18 0.24 -28.08
N GLU A 249 -9.12 0.96 -29.20
CA GLU A 249 -7.86 1.46 -29.78
C GLU A 249 -7.08 2.37 -28.80
N SER A 250 -7.80 3.04 -27.91
CA SER A 250 -7.29 3.90 -26.84
C SER A 250 -6.60 3.15 -25.68
N GLY A 251 -6.83 1.83 -25.57
CA GLY A 251 -6.20 0.94 -24.61
C GLY A 251 -6.29 1.36 -23.14
N LEU A 252 -5.36 0.85 -22.33
CA LEU A 252 -5.31 1.12 -20.90
C LEU A 252 -4.81 2.53 -20.52
N VAL A 253 -4.13 3.27 -21.42
CA VAL A 253 -3.71 4.65 -21.13
C VAL A 253 -4.90 5.61 -21.01
N GLU A 254 -6.03 5.33 -21.67
CA GLU A 254 -7.25 6.13 -21.52
C GLU A 254 -7.91 5.91 -20.15
N LEU A 255 -7.97 4.66 -19.67
CA LEU A 255 -8.45 4.36 -18.31
C LEU A 255 -7.59 5.08 -17.26
N GLU A 256 -6.26 5.09 -17.44
CA GLU A 256 -5.33 5.83 -16.59
C GLU A 256 -5.56 7.35 -16.65
N ARG A 257 -5.75 7.90 -17.86
CA ARG A 257 -6.08 9.32 -18.08
C ARG A 257 -7.34 9.72 -17.31
N MET A 258 -8.42 8.94 -17.43
CA MET A 258 -9.68 9.17 -16.71
C MET A 258 -9.49 9.25 -15.19
N TRP A 259 -8.68 8.37 -14.60
CA TRP A 259 -8.36 8.38 -13.17
C TRP A 259 -7.54 9.61 -12.76
N ARG A 260 -6.54 9.98 -13.56
CA ARG A 260 -5.66 11.14 -13.30
C ARG A 260 -6.39 12.47 -13.44
N GLU A 261 -7.24 12.63 -14.45
CA GLU A 261 -8.09 13.82 -14.64
C GLU A 261 -9.14 13.95 -13.52
N HIS A 262 -9.77 12.84 -13.13
CA HIS A 262 -10.71 12.82 -12.00
C HIS A 262 -10.06 13.26 -10.69
N PHE A 263 -8.82 12.81 -10.43
CA PHE A 263 -8.05 13.25 -9.27
C PHE A 263 -7.78 14.77 -9.28
N LEU A 264 -7.29 15.32 -10.40
CA LEU A 264 -7.05 16.76 -10.52
C LEU A 264 -8.34 17.58 -10.31
N PHE A 265 -9.42 17.17 -10.96
CA PHE A 265 -10.72 17.86 -10.92
C PHE A 265 -11.34 17.88 -9.52
N THR A 266 -11.31 16.75 -8.81
CA THR A 266 -11.97 16.60 -7.51
C THR A 266 -11.09 17.06 -6.35
N MET A 267 -9.82 16.66 -6.31
CA MET A 267 -8.93 16.88 -5.17
C MET A 267 -8.15 18.20 -5.24
N LYS A 268 -8.07 18.84 -6.41
CA LYS A 268 -7.45 20.17 -6.66
C LYS A 268 -6.12 20.35 -5.90
N PRO A 269 -5.12 19.48 -6.16
CA PRO A 269 -3.90 19.41 -5.37
C PRO A 269 -3.08 20.71 -5.42
N LYS A 270 -2.58 21.14 -4.26
CA LYS A 270 -1.74 22.34 -4.08
C LYS A 270 -0.24 22.06 -4.18
N TYR A 271 0.18 20.84 -3.86
CA TYR A 271 1.59 20.44 -3.74
C TYR A 271 1.92 19.27 -4.67
N LEU A 272 1.32 19.26 -5.85
CA LEU A 272 1.64 18.31 -6.92
C LEU A 272 3.04 18.65 -7.49
N PRO A 273 3.90 17.66 -7.82
CA PRO A 273 5.18 17.95 -8.46
C PRO A 273 5.00 18.64 -9.81
N SER A 274 5.88 19.58 -10.16
CA SER A 274 5.73 20.43 -11.35
C SER A 274 5.72 19.66 -12.68
N LEU A 275 6.45 18.54 -12.78
CA LEU A 275 6.45 17.65 -13.94
C LEU A 275 5.49 16.45 -13.80
N TRP A 276 4.46 16.55 -12.95
CA TRP A 276 3.39 15.54 -12.95
C TRP A 276 2.46 15.75 -14.16
N SER A 277 2.67 14.98 -15.22
CA SER A 277 1.79 14.96 -16.40
C SER A 277 0.67 13.92 -16.25
N VAL A 278 -0.56 14.30 -16.61
CA VAL A 278 -1.69 13.38 -16.79
C VAL A 278 -1.33 12.25 -17.78
N ARG A 279 -0.51 12.53 -18.79
CA ARG A 279 -0.12 11.61 -19.86
C ARG A 279 1.24 10.91 -19.63
N HIS A 280 1.90 11.14 -18.49
CA HIS A 280 3.26 10.64 -18.21
C HIS A 280 3.48 9.16 -18.53
N ASN A 281 2.55 8.25 -18.24
CA ASN A 281 2.78 6.84 -18.59
C ASN A 281 2.70 6.60 -20.09
N GLN A 282 1.78 7.24 -20.82
CA GLN A 282 1.72 7.16 -22.29
C GLN A 282 3.05 7.62 -22.90
N GLU A 283 3.55 8.78 -22.46
CA GLU A 283 4.85 9.34 -22.89
C GLU A 283 6.03 8.41 -22.53
N ARG A 284 6.05 7.89 -21.29
CA ARG A 284 7.04 6.92 -20.77
C ARG A 284 7.04 5.60 -21.55
N LEU A 285 5.87 5.14 -21.99
CA LEU A 285 5.74 3.90 -22.77
C LEU A 285 6.14 4.13 -24.22
N ILE A 286 5.75 5.24 -24.86
CA ILE A 286 6.22 5.61 -26.22
C ILE A 286 7.76 5.66 -26.27
N ILE A 287 8.40 6.29 -25.28
CA ILE A 287 9.88 6.35 -25.19
C ILE A 287 10.50 4.95 -25.05
N ARG A 288 9.86 4.03 -24.31
CA ARG A 288 10.33 2.65 -24.18
C ARG A 288 10.09 1.83 -25.45
N GLN A 289 8.95 2.01 -26.12
CA GLN A 289 8.62 1.33 -27.38
C GLN A 289 9.61 1.71 -28.48
N ALA A 290 9.91 3.01 -28.64
CA ALA A 290 10.93 3.51 -29.56
C ALA A 290 12.36 3.00 -29.26
N GLN A 291 12.57 2.37 -28.10
CA GLN A 291 13.81 1.76 -27.66
C GLN A 291 13.73 0.22 -27.59
N ASN A 292 12.64 -0.39 -28.08
CA ASN A 292 12.36 -1.83 -27.99
C ASN A 292 12.40 -2.39 -26.56
N ARG A 293 11.89 -1.61 -25.58
CA ARG A 293 11.84 -1.94 -24.14
C ARG A 293 10.41 -2.18 -23.60
N ILE A 294 9.50 -2.62 -24.46
CA ILE A 294 8.15 -3.11 -24.14
C ILE A 294 7.89 -4.33 -25.02
N ASP A 295 7.14 -5.32 -24.51
CA ASP A 295 6.59 -6.40 -25.31
C ASP A 295 5.49 -5.89 -26.29
N ALA A 296 5.24 -6.62 -27.37
CA ALA A 296 4.21 -6.26 -28.34
C ALA A 296 2.79 -6.36 -27.74
N ASP A 297 2.52 -7.37 -26.91
CA ASP A 297 1.21 -7.54 -26.27
C ASP A 297 0.95 -6.47 -25.21
N ASP A 298 1.99 -6.06 -24.47
CA ASP A 298 1.94 -4.94 -23.51
C ASP A 298 1.70 -3.60 -24.22
N ALA A 299 2.39 -3.35 -25.35
CA ALA A 299 2.20 -2.13 -26.15
C ALA A 299 0.78 -2.05 -26.76
N LYS A 300 0.24 -3.18 -27.22
CA LYS A 300 -1.13 -3.30 -27.72
C LYS A 300 -2.15 -3.08 -26.60
N ALA A 301 -2.00 -3.77 -25.46
CA ALA A 301 -2.87 -3.59 -24.30
C ALA A 301 -2.84 -2.16 -23.72
N ALA A 302 -1.72 -1.45 -23.85
CA ALA A 302 -1.60 -0.06 -23.48
C ALA A 302 -2.35 0.90 -24.42
N GLY A 303 -2.61 0.53 -25.68
CA GLY A 303 -3.17 1.43 -26.70
C GLY A 303 -2.11 2.23 -27.47
N LEU A 304 -0.93 1.62 -27.72
CA LEU A 304 0.15 2.24 -28.52
C LEU A 304 0.33 1.61 -29.91
N THR A 305 -0.33 0.48 -30.17
CA THR A 305 -0.31 -0.25 -31.44
C THR A 305 -1.66 -0.91 -31.68
N GLN A 306 -2.11 -0.95 -32.94
CA GLN A 306 -3.34 -1.61 -33.36
C GLN A 306 -3.26 -3.14 -33.32
#